data_AF-A0A7C9J9H5-F1
#
_entry.id   AF-A0A7C9J9H5-F1
#
_cell.length_a   1.000
_cell.length_b   1.000
_cell.length_c   1.000
_cell.angle_alpha   90.00
_cell.angle_beta   90.00
_cell.angle_gamma   90.00
#
_symmetry.space_group_name_H-M   'P 1'
#
loop_
_entity.id
_entity.type
_entity.pdbx_description
1 polymer ?
#
loop_
_entity_poly.entity_id
_entity_poly.type
_entity_poly.pdbx_seq_one_letter_code
_entity_poly.pdbx_strand_id
1 'polypeptide(L)'
;MSDADKIQAGRELQDAADEFIGALRLARGMDETAFARLADAIKAFGAAWEAESHLPKSGVNALVGLFSWIDSASCLYGGDEARRIRQAAVEAESLIFRHVVPAPAPDG
;
A
#
# COMPACT_ATOMS: atom_id res chain seq x y z
N MET A 1 3.46 -18.58 10.48
CA MET A 1 3.77 -17.21 10.94
C MET A 1 2.96 -16.94 12.20
N SER A 2 3.48 -16.22 13.20
CA SER A 2 2.77 -16.02 14.47
C SER A 2 1.73 -14.89 14.39
N ASP A 3 0.77 -14.86 15.31
CA ASP A 3 -0.19 -13.74 15.39
C ASP A 3 0.49 -12.40 15.71
N ALA A 4 1.60 -12.44 16.46
CA ALA A 4 2.41 -11.26 16.72
C ALA A 4 3.01 -10.69 15.41
N ASP A 5 3.50 -11.56 14.52
CA ASP A 5 4.04 -11.16 13.21
C ASP A 5 2.95 -10.55 12.32
N LYS A 6 1.73 -11.12 12.32
CA LYS A 6 0.58 -10.59 11.57
C LYS A 6 0.16 -9.20 12.05
N ILE A 7 0.10 -9.01 13.36
CA ILE A 7 -0.21 -7.72 13.97
C ILE A 7 0.87 -6.71 13.63
N GLN A 8 2.14 -7.10 13.69
CA GLN A 8 3.26 -6.25 13.34
C GLN A 8 3.24 -5.85 11.86
N ALA A 9 2.96 -6.80 10.94
CA ALA A 9 2.84 -6.51 9.51
C ALA A 9 1.69 -5.51 9.22
N GLY A 10 0.56 -5.64 9.93
CA GLY A 10 -0.54 -4.68 9.81
C GLY A 10 -0.20 -3.28 10.31
N ARG A 11 0.57 -3.18 11.40
CA ARG A 11 1.06 -1.88 11.92
C ARG A 11 2.06 -1.24 10.97
N GLU A 12 3.02 -2.02 10.48
CA GLU A 12 4.04 -1.53 9.55
C GLU A 12 3.41 -1.01 8.26
N LEU A 13 2.39 -1.70 7.75
CA LEU A 13 1.61 -1.23 6.60
C LEU A 13 0.95 0.13 6.87
N GLN A 14 0.34 0.29 8.04
CA GLN A 14 -0.32 1.54 8.41
C GLN A 14 0.70 2.68 8.55
N ASP A 15 1.80 2.44 9.26
CA ASP A 15 2.86 3.44 9.49
C ASP A 15 3.52 3.88 8.17
N ALA A 16 3.81 2.94 7.27
CA ALA A 16 4.41 3.24 5.96
C ALA A 16 3.44 4.01 5.05
N ALA A 17 2.14 3.68 5.09
CA ALA A 17 1.12 4.42 4.34
C ALA A 17 0.98 5.86 4.85
N ASP A 18 0.91 6.04 6.16
CA ASP A 18 0.81 7.37 6.79
C ASP A 18 2.04 8.23 6.51
N GLU A 19 3.24 7.64 6.53
CA GLU A 19 4.49 8.33 6.19
C GLU A 19 4.49 8.81 4.73
N PHE A 20 4.23 7.91 3.78
CA PHE A 20 4.25 8.26 2.36
C PHE A 20 3.17 9.28 2.00
N ILE A 21 1.92 9.07 2.46
CA ILE A 21 0.82 10.02 2.23
C ILE A 21 1.12 11.36 2.92
N GLY A 22 1.72 11.34 4.11
CA GLY A 22 2.17 12.53 4.83
C GLY A 22 3.19 13.34 4.02
N ALA A 23 4.19 12.69 3.43
CA ALA A 23 5.19 13.33 2.57
C ALA A 23 4.53 14.02 1.36
N LEU A 24 3.60 13.33 0.69
CA LEU A 24 2.87 13.89 -0.45
C LEU A 24 2.01 15.10 -0.06
N ARG A 25 1.33 15.05 1.08
CA ARG A 25 0.50 16.17 1.59
C ARG A 25 1.31 17.40 1.97
N LEU A 26 2.54 17.20 2.45
CA LEU A 26 3.45 18.28 2.84
C LEU A 26 4.21 18.89 1.64
N ALA A 27 3.80 18.58 0.41
CA ALA A 27 4.44 19.06 -0.82
C ALA A 27 5.95 18.73 -0.91
N ARG A 28 6.39 17.62 -0.29
CA ARG A 28 7.80 17.22 -0.26
C ARG A 28 8.25 16.48 -1.52
N GLY A 29 7.35 16.24 -2.46
CA GLY A 29 7.60 15.42 -3.64
C GLY A 29 7.38 13.94 -3.37
N MET A 30 7.70 13.15 -4.37
CA MET A 30 7.73 11.72 -4.36
C MET A 30 8.97 11.27 -3.58
N ASP A 31 8.75 10.82 -2.35
CA ASP A 31 9.75 10.15 -1.55
C ASP A 31 9.83 8.67 -1.94
N GLU A 32 10.81 8.34 -2.78
CA GLU A 32 11.04 6.98 -3.28
C GLU A 32 11.35 5.99 -2.15
N THR A 33 11.97 6.46 -1.06
CA THR A 33 12.31 5.58 0.07
C THR A 33 11.06 5.24 0.88
N ALA A 34 10.21 6.23 1.14
CA ALA A 34 8.92 6.01 1.79
C ALA A 34 8.00 5.13 0.93
N PHE A 35 8.01 5.32 -0.40
CA PHE A 35 7.26 4.47 -1.31
C PHE A 35 7.76 3.02 -1.33
N ALA A 36 9.08 2.81 -1.37
CA ALA A 36 9.68 1.48 -1.30
C ALA A 36 9.30 0.76 0.01
N ARG A 37 9.33 1.48 1.14
CA ARG A 37 8.88 0.96 2.44
C ARG A 37 7.41 0.56 2.41
N LEU A 38 6.54 1.39 1.84
CA LEU A 38 5.12 1.06 1.66
C LEU A 38 4.93 -0.19 0.79
N ALA A 39 5.65 -0.28 -0.33
CA ALA A 39 5.58 -1.43 -1.22
C ALA A 39 5.99 -2.74 -0.52
N ASP A 40 7.05 -2.72 0.28
CA ASP A 40 7.48 -3.88 1.06
C ASP A 40 6.50 -4.23 2.18
N ALA A 41 5.91 -3.23 2.83
CA ALA A 41 4.88 -3.45 3.85
C ALA A 41 3.61 -4.10 3.26
N ILE A 42 3.19 -3.71 2.04
CA ILE A 42 2.07 -4.36 1.33
C ILE A 42 2.38 -5.84 1.07
N LYS A 43 3.58 -6.16 0.56
CA LYS A 43 3.99 -7.55 0.31
C LYS A 43 4.04 -8.36 1.60
N ALA A 44 4.62 -7.81 2.65
CA ALA A 44 4.74 -8.46 3.94
C ALA A 44 3.37 -8.70 4.58
N PHE A 45 2.45 -7.75 4.50
CA PHE A 45 1.07 -7.90 4.95
C PHE A 45 0.34 -8.99 4.15
N GLY A 46 0.49 -9.01 2.83
CA GLY A 46 -0.07 -10.06 1.97
C GLY A 46 0.41 -11.45 2.38
N ALA A 47 1.73 -11.65 2.47
CA ALA A 47 2.32 -12.91 2.90
C ALA A 47 1.91 -13.32 4.33
N ALA A 48 1.75 -12.33 5.22
CA ALA A 48 1.33 -12.55 6.60
C ALA A 48 -0.08 -13.14 6.73
N TRP A 49 -0.96 -12.78 5.81
CA TRP A 49 -2.38 -13.14 5.85
C TRP A 49 -2.78 -14.10 4.72
N GLU A 50 -1.84 -14.61 3.95
CA GLU A 50 -2.08 -15.49 2.79
C GLU A 50 -2.90 -16.74 3.13
N ALA A 51 -2.66 -17.34 4.29
CA ALA A 51 -3.35 -18.55 4.74
C ALA A 51 -4.72 -18.27 5.42
N GLU A 52 -5.07 -17.00 5.61
CA GLU A 52 -6.28 -16.60 6.32
C GLU A 52 -7.42 -16.32 5.33
N SER A 53 -8.63 -16.79 5.65
CA SER A 53 -9.80 -16.51 4.81
C SER A 53 -10.35 -15.08 4.97
N HIS A 54 -9.85 -14.33 5.97
CA HIS A 54 -10.31 -12.99 6.29
C HIS A 54 -9.14 -12.09 6.68
N LEU A 55 -9.14 -10.86 6.14
CA LEU A 55 -8.19 -9.82 6.50
C LEU A 55 -8.68 -9.01 7.70
N PRO A 56 -7.78 -8.48 8.55
CA PRO A 56 -8.14 -7.61 9.64
C PRO A 56 -8.66 -6.29 9.09
N LYS A 57 -9.74 -5.76 9.69
CA LYS A 57 -10.35 -4.49 9.26
C LYS A 57 -9.36 -3.33 9.22
N SER A 58 -8.43 -3.27 10.17
CA SER A 58 -7.39 -2.23 10.21
C SER A 58 -6.47 -2.29 8.98
N GLY A 59 -6.00 -3.48 8.59
CA GLY A 59 -5.18 -3.65 7.40
C GLY A 59 -5.94 -3.32 6.12
N VAL A 60 -7.20 -3.78 6.01
CA VAL A 60 -8.07 -3.41 4.87
C VAL A 60 -8.24 -1.90 4.78
N ASN A 61 -8.50 -1.21 5.89
CA ASN A 61 -8.65 0.24 5.89
C ASN A 61 -7.37 0.98 5.46
N ALA A 62 -6.19 0.44 5.77
CA ALA A 62 -4.92 1.01 5.33
C ALA A 62 -4.70 0.85 3.82
N LEU A 63 -5.26 -0.20 3.22
CA LEU A 63 -5.16 -0.48 1.77
C LEU A 63 -6.23 0.24 0.96
N VAL A 64 -7.44 0.31 1.49
CA VAL A 64 -8.60 0.90 0.82
C VAL A 64 -8.35 2.39 0.58
N GLY A 65 -8.39 2.78 -0.68
CA GLY A 65 -8.23 4.17 -1.09
C GLY A 65 -6.78 4.62 -1.26
N LEU A 66 -5.77 3.76 -1.07
CA LEU A 66 -4.37 4.12 -1.33
C LEU A 66 -4.18 4.69 -2.74
N PHE A 67 -4.69 3.98 -3.75
CA PHE A 67 -4.66 4.46 -5.14
C PHE A 67 -5.26 5.86 -5.27
N SER A 68 -6.50 6.04 -4.83
CA SER A 68 -7.22 7.30 -4.98
C SER A 68 -6.54 8.45 -4.22
N TRP A 69 -5.97 8.18 -3.05
CA TRP A 69 -5.24 9.18 -2.28
C TRP A 69 -3.94 9.61 -2.98
N ILE A 70 -3.14 8.65 -3.44
CA ILE A 70 -1.86 8.94 -4.11
C ILE A 70 -2.12 9.62 -5.46
N ASP A 71 -3.06 9.12 -6.26
CA ASP A 71 -3.43 9.72 -7.55
C ASP A 71 -3.95 11.15 -7.39
N SER A 72 -4.83 11.39 -6.40
CA SER A 72 -5.31 12.74 -6.11
C SER A 72 -4.18 13.67 -5.62
N ALA A 73 -3.22 13.16 -4.84
CA ALA A 73 -2.08 13.94 -4.40
C ALA A 73 -1.19 14.38 -5.58
N SER A 74 -1.15 13.62 -6.68
CA SER A 74 -0.41 14.01 -7.89
C SER A 74 -0.85 15.37 -8.44
N CYS A 75 -2.11 15.77 -8.22
CA CYS A 75 -2.63 17.07 -8.66
C CYS A 75 -1.99 18.27 -7.95
N LEU A 76 -1.28 18.05 -6.82
CA LEU A 76 -0.50 19.08 -6.14
C LEU A 76 0.85 19.34 -6.81
N TYR A 77 1.24 18.48 -7.76
CA TYR A 77 2.55 18.49 -8.40
C TYR A 77 2.45 18.74 -9.90
N GLY A 78 3.49 19.33 -10.48
CA GLY A 78 3.59 19.60 -11.91
C GLY A 78 4.56 18.65 -12.61
N GLY A 79 4.36 18.47 -13.91
CA GLY A 79 5.33 17.82 -14.80
C GLY A 79 5.69 16.39 -14.41
N ASP A 80 6.98 16.11 -14.39
CA ASP A 80 7.54 14.77 -14.17
C ASP A 80 7.20 14.20 -12.79
N GLU A 81 7.12 15.08 -11.78
CA GLU A 81 6.82 14.69 -10.41
C GLU A 81 5.39 14.16 -10.26
N ALA A 82 4.42 14.84 -10.87
CA ALA A 82 3.04 14.38 -10.94
C ALA A 82 2.95 13.01 -11.61
N ARG A 83 3.73 12.78 -12.69
CA ARG A 83 3.76 11.47 -13.38
C ARG A 83 4.31 10.36 -12.49
N ARG A 84 5.39 10.60 -11.75
CA ARG A 84 5.98 9.64 -10.81
C ARG A 84 5.00 9.26 -9.70
N ILE A 85 4.28 10.23 -9.15
CA ILE A 85 3.27 9.99 -8.10
C ILE A 85 2.10 9.15 -8.65
N ARG A 86 1.62 9.42 -9.87
CA ARG A 86 0.58 8.58 -10.50
C ARG A 86 1.06 7.16 -10.75
N GLN A 87 2.32 7.00 -11.17
CA GLN A 87 2.92 5.69 -11.36
C GLN A 87 3.00 4.92 -10.03
N ALA A 88 3.38 5.59 -8.94
CA ALA A 88 3.37 5.01 -7.60
C ALA A 88 1.95 4.58 -7.16
N ALA A 89 0.91 5.33 -7.52
CA ALA A 89 -0.49 4.94 -7.25
C ALA A 89 -0.84 3.61 -7.93
N VAL A 90 -0.54 3.49 -9.24
CA VAL A 90 -0.80 2.28 -10.03
C VAL A 90 0.03 1.09 -9.53
N GLU A 91 1.27 1.33 -9.13
CA GLU A 91 2.14 0.29 -8.57
C GLU A 91 1.62 -0.20 -7.22
N ALA A 92 1.21 0.70 -6.32
CA ALA A 92 0.59 0.32 -5.05
C ALA A 92 -0.66 -0.54 -5.27
N GLU A 93 -1.56 -0.14 -6.18
CA GLU A 93 -2.74 -0.92 -6.54
C GLU A 93 -2.37 -2.31 -7.07
N SER A 94 -1.39 -2.38 -7.97
CA SER A 94 -0.90 -3.65 -8.53
C SER A 94 -0.34 -4.59 -7.46
N LEU A 95 0.39 -4.05 -6.48
CA LEU A 95 0.92 -4.82 -5.35
C LEU A 95 -0.20 -5.37 -4.47
N ILE A 96 -1.23 -4.57 -4.19
CA ILE A 96 -2.39 -4.99 -3.40
C ILE A 96 -3.12 -6.14 -4.10
N PHE A 97 -3.42 -6.00 -5.39
CA PHE A 97 -4.07 -7.07 -6.15
C PHE A 97 -3.24 -8.33 -6.27
N ARG A 98 -1.90 -8.21 -6.33
CA ARG A 98 -1.02 -9.37 -6.47
C ARG A 98 -0.78 -10.11 -5.15
N HIS A 99 -0.63 -9.37 -4.05
CA HIS A 99 -0.14 -9.93 -2.80
C HIS A 99 -1.20 -10.03 -1.71
N VAL A 100 -2.28 -9.26 -1.78
CA VAL A 100 -3.28 -9.18 -0.69
C VAL A 100 -4.64 -9.72 -1.11
N VAL A 101 -5.07 -9.47 -2.34
CA VAL A 101 -6.31 -10.05 -2.88
C VAL A 101 -5.95 -11.37 -3.56
N PRO A 102 -6.24 -12.54 -2.99
CA PRO A 102 -6.02 -13.77 -3.72
C PRO A 102 -6.93 -13.79 -4.95
N ALA A 103 -6.38 -14.12 -6.11
CA ALA A 103 -7.19 -14.48 -7.26
C ALA A 103 -8.05 -15.70 -6.85
N PRO A 104 -9.36 -15.71 -7.12
CA PRO A 104 -10.16 -16.90 -6.86
C PRO A 104 -9.50 -18.07 -7.59
N ALA A 105 -9.25 -19.17 -6.87
CA ALA A 105 -8.79 -20.39 -7.50
C ALA A 105 -9.80 -20.76 -8.61
N PRO A 106 -9.35 -21.16 -9.81
CA PRO A 106 -10.28 -21.67 -10.81
C PRO A 106 -11.00 -22.85 -10.17
N ASP A 107 -12.33 -22.76 -10.10
CA ASP A 107 -13.19 -23.85 -9.61
C ASP A 107 -12.79 -25.12 -10.39
N GLY A 108 -12.27 -26.11 -9.66
CA GLY A 108 -11.85 -27.41 -10.20
C GLY A 108 -13.03 -28.35 -10.44
#